data_AF-A0A966IMF3-F1
#
_entry.id   AF-A0A966IMF3-F1
#
_cell.length_a   1.000
_cell.length_b   1.000
_cell.length_c   1.000
_cell.angle_alpha   90.00
_cell.angle_beta   90.00
_cell.angle_gamma   90.00
#
_symmetry.space_group_name_H-M   'P 1'
#
loop_
_entity.id
_entity.type
_entity.pdbx_description
1 polymer ?
#
loop_
_entity_poly.entity_id
_entity_poly.type
_entity_poly.pdbx_seq_one_letter_code
_entity_poly.pdbx_strand_id
1 'polypeptide(L)'
;MDLSDDINQCAYLVKQGDYDRYRAVMTLDPNLRSNLFVLLAANIEISRAPWVSNESIISEIRLQWWLEAIEEIETSKSVRRHFVTSPLERFLSQSQAKLIRDKAFDKLDLVNY
;
A
#
# COMPACT_ATOMS: atom_id res chain seq x y z
N MET A 1 15.82 -0.64 -10.02
CA MET A 1 14.41 -0.60 -10.43
C MET A 1 13.97 0.84 -10.29
N ASP A 2 13.58 1.44 -11.40
CA ASP A 2 13.17 2.85 -11.42
C ASP A 2 11.69 3.01 -10.98
N LEU A 3 11.23 4.26 -10.89
CA LEU A 3 9.85 4.54 -10.46
C LEU A 3 8.81 4.03 -11.47
N SER A 4 9.16 3.91 -12.75
CA SER A 4 8.26 3.40 -13.78
C SER A 4 8.08 1.89 -13.63
N ASP A 5 9.17 1.16 -13.37
CA ASP A 5 9.15 -0.27 -13.08
C ASP A 5 8.25 -0.57 -11.86
N ASP A 6 8.36 0.22 -10.80
CA ASP A 6 7.54 0.10 -9.59
C ASP A 6 6.04 0.26 -9.88
N ILE A 7 5.67 1.27 -10.67
CA ILE A 7 4.28 1.53 -11.06
C ILE A 7 3.77 0.37 -11.93
N ASN A 8 4.59 -0.13 -12.86
CA ASN A 8 4.24 -1.29 -13.68
C ASN A 8 4.03 -2.54 -12.82
N GLN A 9 4.86 -2.75 -11.80
CA GLN A 9 4.71 -3.83 -10.85
C GLN A 9 3.43 -3.68 -10.01
N CYS A 10 3.08 -2.47 -9.58
CA CYS A 10 1.80 -2.18 -8.93
C CYS A 10 0.62 -2.54 -9.85
N ALA A 11 0.65 -2.10 -11.11
CA ALA A 11 -0.40 -2.42 -12.08
C ALA A 11 -0.51 -3.93 -12.35
N TYR A 12 0.61 -4.64 -12.42
CA TYR A 12 0.65 -6.10 -12.55
C TYR A 12 0.03 -6.78 -11.32
N LEU A 13 0.37 -6.34 -10.11
CA LEU A 13 -0.21 -6.88 -8.88
C LEU A 13 -1.73 -6.70 -8.86
N VAL A 14 -2.23 -5.52 -9.23
CA VAL A 14 -3.67 -5.24 -9.30
C VAL A 14 -4.34 -6.12 -10.36
N LYS A 15 -3.72 -6.30 -11.53
CA LYS A 15 -4.24 -7.20 -12.58
C LYS A 15 -4.42 -8.63 -12.08
N GLN A 16 -3.50 -9.13 -11.26
CA GLN A 16 -3.55 -10.49 -10.71
C GLN A 16 -4.46 -10.61 -9.48
N GLY A 17 -4.49 -9.60 -8.62
CA GLY A 17 -5.19 -9.63 -7.33
C GLY A 17 -6.62 -9.11 -7.37
N ASP A 18 -6.94 -8.23 -8.32
CA ASP A 18 -8.25 -7.59 -8.47
C ASP A 18 -8.48 -7.16 -9.94
N TYR A 19 -8.83 -8.13 -10.77
CA TYR A 19 -8.98 -7.92 -12.21
C TYR A 19 -10.10 -6.94 -12.55
N ASP A 20 -11.16 -6.89 -11.73
CA ASP A 20 -12.28 -5.97 -11.95
C ASP A 20 -11.85 -4.52 -11.72
N ARG A 21 -11.16 -4.22 -10.61
CA ARG A 21 -10.61 -2.88 -10.38
C ARG A 21 -9.51 -2.54 -11.38
N TYR A 22 -8.69 -3.51 -11.81
CA TYR A 22 -7.73 -3.30 -12.90
C TYR A 22 -8.44 -2.80 -14.16
N ARG A 23 -9.50 -3.48 -14.61
CA ARG A 23 -10.27 -3.09 -15.79
C ARG A 23 -10.91 -1.72 -15.63
N ALA A 24 -11.43 -1.41 -14.44
CA ALA A 24 -12.00 -0.09 -14.16
C ALA A 24 -10.94 1.03 -14.27
N VAL A 25 -9.73 0.83 -13.75
CA VAL A 25 -8.64 1.82 -13.90
C VAL A 25 -8.24 1.98 -15.36
N MET A 26 -8.26 0.89 -16.15
CA MET A 26 -7.91 0.94 -17.57
C MET A 26 -8.88 1.76 -18.44
N THR A 27 -10.08 2.10 -17.95
CA THR A 27 -11.01 2.99 -18.66
C THR A 27 -10.75 4.48 -18.39
N LEU A 28 -9.87 4.82 -17.44
CA LEU A 28 -9.57 6.20 -17.06
C LEU A 28 -8.54 6.85 -18.00
N ASP A 29 -8.40 8.18 -17.91
CA ASP A 29 -7.29 8.90 -18.54
C ASP A 29 -5.94 8.30 -18.10
N PRO A 30 -5.00 8.01 -19.03
CA PRO A 30 -3.68 7.46 -18.70
C PRO A 30 -2.94 8.20 -17.58
N ASN A 31 -3.09 9.52 -17.48
CA ASN A 31 -2.41 10.35 -16.48
C ASN A 31 -2.91 10.09 -15.04
N LEU A 32 -4.10 9.51 -14.89
CA LEU A 32 -4.69 9.20 -13.57
C LEU A 32 -4.40 7.76 -13.11
N ARG A 33 -4.00 6.88 -14.03
CA ARG A 33 -3.90 5.44 -13.75
C ARG A 33 -2.80 5.10 -12.78
N SER A 34 -1.64 5.75 -12.89
CA SER A 34 -0.45 5.43 -12.09
C SER A 34 -0.73 5.50 -10.58
N ASN A 35 -1.25 6.62 -10.10
CA ASN A 35 -1.54 6.80 -8.68
C ASN A 35 -2.62 5.83 -8.19
N LEU A 36 -3.62 5.53 -9.02
CA LEU A 36 -4.66 4.57 -8.69
C LEU A 36 -4.12 3.13 -8.62
N PHE A 37 -3.26 2.72 -9.54
CA PHE A 37 -2.63 1.41 -9.47
C PHE A 37 -1.76 1.26 -8.22
N VAL A 38 -1.02 2.30 -7.85
CA VAL A 38 -0.19 2.29 -6.64
C VAL A 38 -1.05 2.19 -5.38
N LEU A 39 -2.14 2.98 -5.29
CA LEU A 39 -3.07 2.93 -4.16
C LEU A 39 -3.77 1.57 -4.04
N LEU A 40 -4.21 1.00 -5.15
CA LEU A 40 -4.85 -0.32 -5.17
C LEU A 40 -3.86 -1.45 -4.86
N ALA A 41 -2.61 -1.35 -5.32
CA ALA A 41 -1.55 -2.28 -4.96
C ALA A 41 -1.25 -2.23 -3.46
N ALA A 42 -1.19 -1.04 -2.86
CA ALA A 42 -1.07 -0.88 -1.41
C ALA A 42 -2.23 -1.55 -0.66
N ASN A 43 -3.47 -1.34 -1.12
CA ASN A 43 -4.64 -2.00 -0.54
C ASN A 43 -4.52 -3.54 -0.59
N ILE A 44 -4.06 -4.11 -1.71
CA ILE A 44 -3.86 -5.56 -1.85
C ILE A 44 -2.79 -6.07 -0.87
N GLU A 45 -1.62 -5.44 -0.82
CA GLU A 45 -0.52 -5.88 0.05
C GLU A 45 -0.88 -5.76 1.54
N ILE A 46 -1.42 -4.62 1.96
CA ILE A 46 -1.80 -4.36 3.36
C ILE A 46 -2.91 -5.32 3.79
N SER A 47 -3.95 -5.50 2.97
CA SER A 47 -5.07 -6.39 3.31
C SER A 47 -4.64 -7.86 3.38
N ARG A 48 -3.59 -8.25 2.64
CA ARG A 48 -3.04 -9.61 2.65
C ARG A 48 -2.12 -9.85 3.84
N ALA A 49 -1.43 -8.83 4.36
CA ALA A 49 -0.41 -8.97 5.39
C ALA A 49 -0.81 -9.86 6.58
N PRO A 50 -2.05 -9.79 7.13
CA PRO A 50 -2.46 -10.64 8.25
C PRO A 50 -2.58 -12.14 7.92
N TRP A 51 -2.67 -12.50 6.64
CA TRP A 51 -3.04 -13.84 6.17
C TRP A 51 -1.91 -14.55 5.40
N VAL A 52 -0.72 -13.95 5.32
CA VAL A 52 0.39 -14.49 4.53
C VAL A 52 1.01 -15.73 5.19
N SER A 53 0.89 -15.85 6.51
CA SER A 53 1.43 -16.97 7.28
C SER A 53 0.38 -17.56 8.22
N ASN A 54 0.50 -18.85 8.51
CA ASN A 54 -0.25 -19.51 9.59
C ASN A 54 0.33 -19.18 10.99
N GLU A 55 1.52 -18.61 11.04
CA GLU A 55 2.16 -18.15 12.27
C GLU A 55 1.77 -16.71 12.54
N SER A 56 0.98 -16.48 13.61
CA SER A 56 0.45 -15.16 13.96
C SER A 56 1.53 -14.08 14.07
N ILE A 57 2.67 -14.42 14.67
CA ILE A 57 3.80 -13.51 14.87
C ILE A 57 4.37 -12.99 13.54
N ILE A 58 4.44 -13.82 12.49
CA ILE A 58 4.96 -13.42 11.18
C ILE A 58 4.00 -12.44 10.51
N SER A 59 2.70 -12.69 10.62
CA SER A 59 1.65 -11.80 10.10
C SER A 59 1.67 -10.44 10.81
N GLU A 60 1.87 -10.42 12.12
CA GLU A 60 1.98 -9.20 12.93
C GLU A 60 3.21 -8.37 12.54
N ILE A 61 4.39 -8.99 12.40
CA ILE A 61 5.62 -8.32 11.94
C ILE A 61 5.41 -7.64 10.58
N ARG A 62 4.75 -8.32 9.63
CA ARG A 62 4.45 -7.75 8.31
C ARG A 62 3.51 -6.55 8.40
N LEU A 63 2.52 -6.63 9.28
CA LEU A 63 1.55 -5.56 9.44
C LEU A 63 2.17 -4.34 10.13
N GLN A 64 3.01 -4.58 11.14
CA GLN A 64 3.83 -3.54 11.79
C GLN A 64 4.77 -2.86 10.79
N TRP A 65 5.40 -3.63 9.90
CA TRP A 65 6.23 -3.05 8.83
C TRP A 65 5.42 -2.10 7.93
N TRP A 66 4.19 -2.46 7.58
CA TRP A 66 3.30 -1.59 6.79
C TRP A 66 2.88 -0.34 7.54
N LEU A 67 2.57 -0.47 8.84
CA LEU A 67 2.26 0.68 9.69
C LEU A 67 3.42 1.68 9.70
N GLU A 68 4.64 1.19 9.97
CA GLU A 68 5.84 2.03 10.00
C GLU A 68 6.13 2.69 8.65
N ALA A 69 5.93 1.99 7.53
CA ALA A 69 6.12 2.57 6.20
C ALA A 69 5.14 3.72 5.91
N ILE A 70 3.90 3.64 6.39
CA ILE A 70 2.92 4.73 6.27
C ILE A 70 3.27 5.90 7.21
N GLU A 71 3.75 5.61 8.43
CA GLU A 71 4.24 6.63 9.37
C GLU A 71 5.45 7.40 8.84
N GLU A 72 6.34 6.74 8.09
CA GLU A 72 7.47 7.41 7.43
C GLU A 72 6.99 8.43 6.39
N ILE A 73 5.95 8.09 5.61
CA ILE A 73 5.32 9.03 4.66
C ILE A 73 4.65 10.18 5.42
N GLU A 74 3.89 9.87 6.49
CA GLU A 74 3.23 10.87 7.34
C GLU A 74 4.23 11.87 7.92
N THR A 75 5.38 11.39 8.38
CA THR A 75 6.40 12.22 9.03
C THR A 75 7.45 12.79 8.05
N SER A 76 7.28 12.55 6.74
CA SER A 76 8.24 12.94 5.70
C SER A 76 9.68 12.52 5.99
N LYS A 77 9.84 11.34 6.60
CA LYS A 77 11.13 10.68 6.80
C LYS A 77 11.52 9.91 5.54
N SER A 78 12.75 9.39 5.52
CA SER A 78 13.16 8.42 4.50
C SER A 78 12.25 7.19 4.56
N VAL A 79 11.44 6.98 3.52
CA VAL A 79 10.52 5.85 3.45
C VAL A 79 11.27 4.59 3.06
N ARG A 80 10.98 3.49 3.75
CA ARG A 80 11.53 2.16 3.44
C ARG A 80 11.21 1.77 2.00
N ARG A 81 12.22 1.26 1.29
CA ARG A 81 12.11 0.90 -0.12
C ARG A 81 11.21 -0.33 -0.31
N HIS A 82 10.13 -0.15 -1.04
CA HIS A 82 9.29 -1.21 -1.58
C HIS A 82 8.64 -0.71 -2.87
N PHE A 83 8.34 -1.61 -3.81
CA PHE A 83 7.78 -1.25 -5.11
C PHE A 83 6.44 -0.50 -5.01
N VAL A 84 5.76 -0.60 -3.88
CA VAL A 84 4.55 0.18 -3.56
C VAL A 84 4.86 1.46 -2.81
N THR A 85 5.72 1.44 -1.79
CA THR A 85 5.94 2.61 -0.91
C THR A 85 6.67 3.74 -1.64
N SER A 86 7.60 3.42 -2.54
CA SER A 86 8.36 4.41 -3.29
C SER A 86 7.54 5.24 -4.29
N PRO A 87 6.56 4.68 -5.00
CA PRO A 87 5.61 5.53 -5.72
C PRO A 87 4.54 6.15 -4.82
N LEU A 88 4.18 5.51 -3.70
CA LEU A 88 3.17 6.04 -2.78
C LEU A 88 3.63 7.36 -2.13
N GLU A 89 4.89 7.45 -1.67
CA GLU A 89 5.47 8.67 -1.08
C GLU A 89 5.46 9.88 -2.04
N ARG A 90 5.36 9.65 -3.35
CA ARG A 90 5.47 10.71 -4.37
C ARG A 90 4.21 11.55 -4.51
N PHE A 91 3.04 10.99 -4.21
CA PHE A 91 1.77 11.67 -4.41
C PHE A 91 0.90 11.75 -3.15
N LEU A 92 1.24 11.01 -2.10
CA LEU A 92 0.46 10.95 -0.89
C LEU A 92 0.90 12.06 0.08
N SER A 93 -0.01 12.96 0.44
CA SER A 93 0.28 14.02 1.42
C SER A 93 0.39 13.46 2.84
N GLN A 94 1.05 14.18 3.74
CA GLN A 94 1.11 13.81 5.16
C GLN A 94 -0.29 13.61 5.77
N SER A 95 -1.25 14.47 5.41
CA SER A 95 -2.64 14.35 5.88
C SER A 95 -3.37 13.13 5.32
N GLN A 96 -3.08 12.72 4.08
CA GLN A 96 -3.59 11.48 3.51
C GLN A 96 -2.94 10.25 4.16
N ALA A 97 -1.64 10.32 4.48
CA ALA A 97 -0.92 9.22 5.13
C ALA A 97 -1.49 8.97 6.51
N LYS A 98 -1.68 10.05 7.28
CA LYS A 98 -2.36 10.01 8.56
C LYS A 98 -3.77 9.42 8.45
N LEU A 99 -4.56 9.85 7.46
CA LEU A 99 -5.90 9.31 7.24
C LEU A 99 -5.88 7.80 6.97
N ILE A 100 -4.91 7.32 6.17
CA ILE A 100 -4.73 5.88 5.93
C ILE A 100 -4.33 5.17 7.22
N ARG A 101 -3.35 5.71 7.97
CA ARG A 101 -2.91 5.16 9.26
C ARG A 101 -4.09 4.98 10.20
N ASP A 102 -4.84 6.05 10.44
CA ASP A 102 -6.01 6.05 11.32
C ASP A 102 -7.06 5.04 10.80
N LYS A 103 -7.48 5.13 9.53
CA LYS A 103 -8.60 4.31 9.05
C LYS A 103 -8.27 2.84 8.80
N ALA A 104 -7.06 2.53 8.37
CA ALA A 104 -6.67 1.16 8.02
C ALA A 104 -6.05 0.40 9.21
N PHE A 105 -5.46 1.12 10.18
CA PHE A 105 -4.71 0.51 11.28
C PHE A 105 -5.29 0.77 12.69
N ASP A 106 -6.22 1.72 12.90
CA ASP A 106 -6.83 1.99 14.24
C ASP A 106 -7.51 0.75 14.87
N LYS A 107 -7.90 -0.26 14.08
CA LYS A 107 -8.48 -1.50 14.61
C LYS A 107 -7.45 -2.50 15.13
N LEU A 108 -6.16 -2.26 14.93
CA LEU A 108 -5.08 -3.17 15.35
C LEU A 108 -4.73 -3.01 16.82
N ASP A 109 -4.99 -1.83 17.40
CA ASP A 109 -4.86 -1.59 18.84
C ASP A 109 -5.88 -2.39 19.69
N LEU A 110 -6.87 -3.05 19.07
CA LEU A 110 -7.89 -3.84 19.77
C LEU A 110 -7.59 -5.35 19.84
N VAL A 111 -6.43 -5.81 19.33
CA VAL A 111 -6.05 -7.24 19.38
C VAL A 111 -4.97 -7.52 20.45
N ASN A 112 -4.55 -6.49 21.19
CA ASN A 112 -3.72 -6.64 22.39
C ASN A 112 -4.58 -6.65 23.67
N TYR A 113 -5.43 -7.67 23.81
CA TYR A 113 -6.02 -8.12 25.08
C TYR A 113 -6.15 -9.65 25.11
#